data_AF-A0AAV6D345-F1
#
_entry.id   AF-A0AAV6D345-F1
#
_cell.length_a   1.000
_cell.length_b   1.000
_cell.length_c   1.000
_cell.angle_alpha   90.00
_cell.angle_beta   90.00
_cell.angle_gamma   90.00
#
_symmetry.space_group_name_H-M   'P 1'
#
loop_
_entity.id
_entity.type
_entity.pdbx_description
1 polymer ?
#
loop_
_entity_poly.entity_id
_entity_poly.type
_entity_poly.pdbx_seq_one_letter_code
_entity_poly.pdbx_strand_id
1 'polypeptide(L)'
;MNSADAEMLMLLTAHFLALAVACAIFGVMLFLHRRARKKLKSEPIVPPSVLFQPAFRQRPTTWMAIRAATPGTVQRALGLNRSAPCSWSEGMTGEHEFFISSRVNGWVIVTGVGLPNPDDDVDACFLFLIALSRKLGHVQFFHADNFSHHHAWARMDDGYVTRAYAWAGGTVWNQGAKSAAEMELKMKCFAYGEDVLTEKTVEANCDKVPLLATRWSLDPARIRTLKKTDGIAGESSRVF
;
A
#
# COMPACT_ATOMS: atom_id res chain seq x y z
N MET A 1 51.82 -28.05 16.44
CA MET A 1 50.45 -27.79 15.94
C MET A 1 50.39 -28.38 14.55
N ASN A 2 49.66 -29.46 14.36
CA ASN A 2 49.64 -30.18 13.09
C ASN A 2 48.80 -29.39 12.07
N SER A 3 49.03 -29.61 10.78
CA SER A 3 48.29 -28.93 9.69
C SER A 3 46.78 -29.05 9.85
N ALA A 4 46.30 -30.21 10.30
CA ALA A 4 44.89 -30.48 10.57
C ALA A 4 44.31 -29.62 11.71
N ASP A 5 45.10 -29.31 12.74
CA ASP A 5 44.66 -28.46 13.86
C ASP A 5 44.49 -27.00 13.40
N ALA A 6 45.37 -26.54 12.50
CA ALA A 6 45.31 -25.20 11.93
C ALA A 6 44.10 -25.05 10.97
N GLU A 7 43.82 -26.06 10.15
CA GLU A 7 42.64 -26.08 9.27
C GLU A 7 41.34 -26.09 10.08
N MET A 8 41.27 -26.91 11.14
CA MET A 8 40.11 -26.95 12.04
C MET A 8 39.90 -25.60 12.73
N LEU A 9 40.97 -24.94 13.19
CA LEU A 9 40.89 -23.62 13.82
C LEU A 9 40.40 -22.54 12.84
N MET A 10 40.86 -22.58 11.57
CA MET A 10 40.41 -21.63 10.54
C MET A 10 38.94 -21.83 10.15
N LEU A 11 38.47 -23.08 10.07
CA LEU A 11 37.06 -23.38 9.83
C LEU A 11 36.18 -22.87 10.97
N LEU A 12 36.62 -23.06 12.22
CA LEU A 12 35.87 -22.61 13.39
C LEU A 12 35.74 -21.08 13.41
N THR A 13 36.84 -20.35 13.17
CA THR A 13 36.83 -18.89 13.16
C THR A 13 35.97 -18.31 12.04
N ALA A 14 35.98 -18.94 10.85
CA ALA A 14 35.12 -18.55 9.74
C ALA A 14 33.62 -18.69 10.08
N HIS A 15 33.21 -19.77 10.75
CA HIS A 15 31.82 -19.97 11.16
C HIS A 15 31.38 -18.94 12.20
N PHE A 16 32.22 -18.65 13.20
CA PHE A 16 31.91 -17.62 14.19
C PHE A 16 31.79 -16.22 13.57
N LEU A 17 32.65 -15.90 12.60
CA LEU A 17 32.57 -14.65 11.85
C LEU A 17 31.27 -14.55 11.04
N ALA A 18 30.90 -15.62 10.32
CA ALA A 18 29.67 -15.67 9.55
C ALA A 18 28.43 -15.50 10.45
N LEU A 19 28.40 -16.16 11.61
CA LEU A 19 27.33 -16.04 12.58
C LEU A 19 27.22 -14.61 13.14
N ALA A 20 28.36 -14.00 13.48
CA ALA A 20 28.42 -12.63 14.00
C ALA A 20 27.88 -11.62 12.96
N VAL A 21 28.24 -11.77 11.69
CA VAL A 21 27.74 -10.91 10.60
C VAL A 21 26.22 -11.10 10.42
N ALA A 22 25.72 -12.34 10.43
CA ALA A 22 24.29 -12.62 10.33
C ALA A 22 23.50 -12.00 11.50
N CYS A 23 23.99 -12.12 12.73
CA CYS A 23 23.39 -11.49 13.91
C CYS A 23 23.39 -9.97 13.81
N ALA A 24 24.46 -9.35 13.31
CA ALA A 24 24.54 -7.91 13.12
C ALA A 24 23.52 -7.42 12.07
N ILE A 25 23.42 -8.09 10.92
CA ILE A 25 22.42 -7.79 9.88
C ILE A 25 21.01 -7.92 10.44
N PHE A 26 20.71 -9.00 11.16
CA PHE A 26 19.39 -9.22 11.77
C PHE A 26 19.08 -8.13 12.81
N GLY A 27 20.05 -7.74 13.64
CA GLY A 27 19.91 -6.65 14.60
C GLY A 27 19.61 -5.30 13.94
N VAL A 28 20.31 -4.97 12.85
CA VAL A 28 20.05 -3.75 12.06
C VAL A 28 18.66 -3.80 11.42
N MET A 29 18.26 -4.93 10.83
CA MET A 29 16.91 -5.09 10.28
C MET A 29 15.83 -4.88 11.33
N LEU A 30 15.98 -5.48 12.52
CA LEU A 30 15.04 -5.27 13.63
C LEU A 30 15.03 -3.81 14.10
N PHE A 31 16.20 -3.15 14.18
CA PHE A 31 16.29 -1.75 14.57
C PHE A 31 15.56 -0.83 13.57
N LEU A 32 15.81 -1.01 12.27
CA LEU A 32 15.13 -0.27 11.20
C LEU A 32 13.61 -0.52 11.23
N HIS A 33 13.20 -1.78 11.40
CA HIS A 33 11.79 -2.16 11.52
C HIS A 33 11.12 -1.54 12.76
N ARG A 34 11.82 -1.49 13.91
CA ARG A 34 11.32 -0.82 15.12
C ARG A 34 11.23 0.69 14.94
N ARG A 35 12.18 1.31 14.24
CA ARG A 35 12.17 2.75 13.92
C ARG A 35 10.99 3.11 13.00
N ALA A 36 10.71 2.30 11.99
CA ALA A 36 9.53 2.43 11.14
C ALA A 36 8.24 2.34 11.98
N ARG A 37 8.11 1.35 12.87
CA ARG A 37 6.95 1.26 13.80
C ARG A 37 6.81 2.47 14.72
N LYS A 38 7.92 3.07 15.20
CA LYS A 38 7.86 4.25 16.06
C LYS A 38 7.37 5.49 15.30
N LYS A 39 7.75 5.67 14.02
CA LYS A 39 7.17 6.72 13.16
C LYS A 39 5.68 6.49 12.88
N LEU A 40 5.26 5.24 12.77
CA LEU A 40 3.84 4.88 12.57
C LEU A 40 2.97 5.18 13.81
N LYS A 41 3.52 5.06 15.03
CA LYS A 41 2.81 5.45 16.27
C LYS A 41 2.62 6.97 16.42
N SER A 42 3.27 7.79 15.60
CA SER A 42 3.16 9.25 15.64
C SER A 42 2.19 9.84 14.59
N GLU A 43 1.19 9.08 14.14
CA GLU A 43 0.11 9.64 13.32
C GLU A 43 -0.76 10.60 14.16
N PRO A 44 -1.02 11.83 13.68
CA PRO A 44 -2.02 12.68 14.28
C PRO A 44 -3.38 12.00 14.10
N ILE A 45 -4.08 11.80 15.21
CA ILE A 45 -5.49 11.40 15.21
C ILE A 45 -6.27 12.52 14.52
N VAL A 46 -6.63 12.33 13.26
CA VAL A 46 -7.60 13.20 12.58
C VAL A 46 -8.94 12.93 13.25
N PRO A 47 -9.57 13.92 13.91
CA PRO A 47 -10.86 13.70 14.56
C PRO A 47 -11.91 13.30 13.52
N PRO A 48 -12.79 12.33 13.83
CA PRO A 48 -13.81 11.87 12.90
C PRO A 48 -14.91 12.92 12.81
N SER A 49 -14.77 13.88 11.90
CA SER A 49 -15.91 14.71 11.46
C SER A 49 -16.82 13.83 10.59
N VAL A 50 -17.72 13.09 11.22
CA VAL A 50 -18.75 12.29 10.54
C VAL A 50 -19.99 13.16 10.35
N LEU A 51 -20.01 13.92 9.26
CA LEU A 51 -21.26 14.34 8.64
C LEU A 51 -21.51 13.38 7.47
N PHE A 52 -22.48 12.49 7.67
CA PHE A 52 -22.98 11.61 6.62
C PHE A 52 -23.75 12.47 5.62
N GLN A 53 -23.29 12.50 4.37
CA GLN A 53 -23.98 13.21 3.29
C GLN A 53 -24.24 12.22 2.15
N PRO A 54 -25.50 12.00 1.74
CA PRO A 54 -25.85 11.07 0.68
C PRO A 54 -25.73 11.80 -0.66
N ALA A 55 -24.50 11.90 -1.14
CA ALA A 55 -24.25 11.99 -2.57
C ALA A 55 -23.24 10.90 -2.83
N PHE A 56 -23.61 9.87 -3.61
CA PHE A 56 -22.66 8.84 -4.05
C PHE A 56 -21.57 9.54 -4.85
N ARG A 57 -20.52 9.99 -4.17
CA ARG A 57 -19.32 10.49 -4.85
C ARG A 57 -18.65 9.26 -5.43
N GLN A 58 -18.36 9.33 -6.73
CA GLN A 58 -17.63 8.27 -7.41
C GLN A 58 -16.34 7.96 -6.65
N ARG A 59 -16.15 6.68 -6.37
CA ARG A 59 -14.93 6.13 -5.78
C ARG A 59 -14.37 5.14 -6.80
N PRO A 60 -13.10 5.28 -7.19
CA PRO A 60 -12.47 4.26 -8.00
C PRO A 60 -12.32 2.95 -7.23
N THR A 61 -12.39 1.82 -7.94
CA THR A 61 -12.18 0.47 -7.37
C THR A 61 -10.81 0.32 -6.74
N THR A 62 -9.78 0.89 -7.37
CA THR A 62 -8.37 0.81 -6.95
C THR A 62 -7.78 2.20 -6.81
N TRP A 63 -7.13 2.49 -5.69
CA TRP A 63 -6.39 3.74 -5.52
C TRP A 63 -5.19 3.59 -4.59
N MET A 64 -4.27 4.54 -4.67
CA MET A 64 -3.17 4.73 -3.75
C MET A 64 -3.23 6.10 -3.09
N ALA A 65 -2.72 6.18 -1.87
CA ALA A 65 -2.42 7.42 -1.18
C ALA A 65 -0.92 7.47 -0.86
N ILE A 66 -0.26 8.53 -1.32
CA ILE A 66 1.19 8.71 -1.21
C ILE A 66 1.49 9.91 -0.32
N ARG A 67 2.19 9.68 0.79
CA ARG A 67 2.40 10.73 1.81
C ARG A 67 3.50 11.69 1.40
N ALA A 68 3.28 12.98 1.60
CA ALA A 68 4.25 14.06 1.43
C ALA A 68 4.88 14.19 0.03
N ALA A 69 4.47 13.39 -0.96
CA ALA A 69 4.88 13.54 -2.34
C ALA A 69 4.23 14.77 -3.00
N THR A 70 4.90 15.37 -3.97
CA THR A 70 4.27 16.36 -4.88
C THR A 70 3.70 15.63 -6.10
N PRO A 71 2.64 16.12 -6.75
CA PRO A 71 2.10 15.47 -7.95
C PRO A 71 3.17 15.22 -9.02
N GLY A 72 4.08 16.19 -9.23
CA GLY A 72 5.19 16.04 -10.17
C GLY A 72 6.23 14.96 -9.78
N THR A 73 6.48 14.74 -8.48
CA THR A 73 7.33 13.60 -8.06
C THR A 73 6.66 12.26 -8.31
N VAL A 74 5.34 12.16 -8.08
CA VAL A 74 4.55 10.95 -8.36
C VAL A 74 4.55 10.67 -9.86
N GLN A 75 4.31 11.70 -10.67
CA GLN A 75 4.33 11.61 -12.13
C GLN A 75 5.64 11.04 -12.65
N ARG A 76 6.79 11.56 -12.19
CA ARG A 76 8.11 11.03 -12.57
C ARG A 76 8.35 9.62 -12.09
N ALA A 77 7.88 9.26 -10.89
CA ALA A 77 8.06 7.93 -10.34
C ALA A 77 7.27 6.86 -11.11
N LEU A 78 6.08 7.22 -11.58
CA LEU A 78 5.22 6.42 -12.47
C LEU A 78 5.69 6.44 -13.93
N GLY A 79 6.55 7.38 -14.32
CA GLY A 79 7.07 7.48 -15.69
C GLY A 79 6.02 7.95 -16.70
N LEU A 80 5.12 8.86 -16.28
CA LEU A 80 4.11 9.43 -17.18
C LEU A 80 4.75 10.43 -18.13
N ASN A 81 4.58 10.20 -19.43
CA ASN A 81 5.18 11.02 -20.48
C ASN A 81 4.16 11.88 -21.21
N ARG A 82 2.90 11.44 -21.25
CA ARG A 82 1.79 12.16 -21.85
C ARG A 82 0.81 12.50 -20.75
N SER A 83 0.84 13.74 -20.27
CA SER A 83 0.00 14.16 -19.15
C SER A 83 -0.80 15.41 -19.48
N ALA A 84 -2.09 15.40 -19.16
CA ALA A 84 -2.99 16.53 -19.31
C ALA A 84 -3.62 16.92 -17.97
N PRO A 85 -3.96 18.20 -17.74
CA PRO A 85 -4.77 18.60 -16.60
C PRO A 85 -6.08 17.82 -16.57
N CYS A 86 -6.47 17.33 -15.39
CA CYS A 86 -7.67 16.53 -15.19
C CYS A 86 -8.43 17.05 -13.97
N SER A 87 -9.76 17.10 -14.07
CA SER A 87 -10.60 17.44 -12.92
C SER A 87 -10.64 16.30 -11.91
N TRP A 88 -10.99 16.62 -10.66
CA TRP A 88 -11.19 15.57 -9.65
C TRP A 88 -12.29 14.59 -10.08
N SER A 89 -13.42 15.11 -10.57
CA SER A 89 -14.54 14.27 -11.00
C SER A 89 -14.18 13.31 -12.13
N GLU A 90 -13.42 13.77 -13.13
CA GLU A 90 -12.93 12.90 -14.22
C GLU A 90 -11.93 11.88 -13.67
N GLY A 91 -10.99 12.29 -12.82
CA GLY A 91 -10.01 11.37 -12.22
C GLY A 91 -10.63 10.25 -11.39
N MET A 92 -11.73 10.54 -10.68
CA MET A 92 -12.42 9.57 -9.84
C MET A 92 -13.26 8.53 -10.61
N THR A 93 -13.45 8.69 -11.93
CA THR A 93 -14.06 7.62 -12.74
C THR A 93 -13.14 6.39 -12.78
N GLY A 94 -11.82 6.60 -12.64
CA GLY A 94 -10.82 5.55 -12.71
C GLY A 94 -10.52 5.05 -14.13
N GLU A 95 -11.08 5.69 -15.17
CA GLU A 95 -10.94 5.24 -16.57
C GLU A 95 -9.60 5.62 -17.21
N HIS A 96 -8.92 6.63 -16.67
CA HIS A 96 -7.57 6.99 -17.10
C HIS A 96 -6.56 5.91 -16.71
N GLU A 97 -5.47 5.75 -17.48
CA GLU A 97 -4.37 4.87 -17.08
C GLU A 97 -3.83 5.27 -15.70
N PHE A 98 -3.48 6.55 -15.54
CA PHE A 98 -3.22 7.14 -14.24
C PHE A 98 -3.85 8.52 -14.12
N PHE A 99 -4.50 8.78 -13.00
CA PHE A 99 -4.83 10.10 -12.49
C PHE A 99 -4.03 10.34 -11.21
N ILE A 100 -3.43 11.52 -11.10
CA ILE A 100 -2.66 12.00 -9.95
C ILE A 100 -3.34 13.27 -9.45
N SER A 101 -3.84 13.25 -8.21
CA SER A 101 -4.50 14.42 -7.64
C SER A 101 -3.53 15.54 -7.27
N SER A 102 -4.05 16.75 -7.07
CA SER A 102 -3.38 17.76 -6.25
C SER A 102 -3.18 17.25 -4.82
N ARG A 103 -2.27 17.88 -4.06
CA ARG A 103 -2.00 17.44 -2.68
C ARG A 103 -3.17 17.83 -1.76
N VAL A 104 -3.77 16.85 -1.10
CA VAL A 104 -4.88 17.02 -0.15
C VAL A 104 -4.44 16.49 1.22
N ASN A 105 -4.48 17.30 2.26
CA ASN A 105 -4.12 16.92 3.64
C ASN A 105 -2.77 16.18 3.76
N GLY A 106 -1.78 16.58 2.95
CA GLY A 106 -0.45 15.96 2.94
C GLY A 106 -0.33 14.69 2.10
N TRP A 107 -1.38 14.28 1.38
CA TRP A 107 -1.40 13.10 0.52
C TRP A 107 -1.61 13.46 -0.94
N VAL A 108 -1.05 12.65 -1.83
CA VAL A 108 -1.41 12.62 -3.26
C VAL A 108 -2.14 11.33 -3.52
N ILE A 109 -3.31 11.41 -4.15
CA ILE A 109 -4.08 10.24 -4.56
C ILE A 109 -3.70 9.87 -5.99
N VAL A 110 -3.51 8.57 -6.20
CA VAL A 110 -3.35 7.99 -7.54
C VAL A 110 -4.46 6.97 -7.77
N THR A 111 -5.11 7.03 -8.91
CA THR A 111 -6.11 6.02 -9.33
C THR A 111 -6.02 5.83 -10.85
N GLY A 112 -6.57 4.74 -11.37
CA GLY A 112 -6.65 4.48 -12.80
C GLY A 112 -6.48 3.00 -13.13
N VAL A 113 -6.81 2.64 -14.38
CA VAL A 113 -6.69 1.27 -14.88
C VAL A 113 -5.23 0.79 -15.01
N GLY A 114 -4.25 1.69 -14.96
CA GLY A 114 -2.83 1.36 -14.94
C GLY A 114 -2.31 0.91 -13.58
N LEU A 115 -3.11 1.00 -12.52
CA LEU A 115 -2.75 0.40 -11.23
C LEU A 115 -2.90 -1.11 -11.27
N PRO A 116 -1.96 -1.88 -10.70
CA PRO A 116 -2.05 -3.34 -10.72
C PRO A 116 -3.24 -3.81 -9.88
N ASN A 117 -3.93 -4.82 -10.40
CA ASN A 117 -4.97 -5.54 -9.70
C ASN A 117 -4.35 -6.79 -9.03
N PRO A 118 -4.42 -6.93 -7.70
CA PRO A 118 -3.87 -8.11 -7.02
C PRO A 118 -4.59 -9.42 -7.36
N ASP A 119 -5.78 -9.37 -7.95
CA ASP A 119 -6.50 -10.54 -8.48
C ASP A 119 -5.87 -11.08 -9.76
N ASP A 120 -5.38 -10.20 -10.64
CA ASP A 120 -4.74 -10.58 -11.91
C ASP A 120 -3.35 -11.17 -11.67
N ASP A 121 -2.51 -10.45 -10.90
CA ASP A 121 -1.16 -10.86 -10.53
C ASP A 121 -0.71 -10.15 -9.25
N VAL A 122 -0.71 -10.90 -8.15
CA VAL A 122 -0.29 -10.41 -6.83
C VAL A 122 1.20 -10.07 -6.76
N ASP A 123 2.05 -10.76 -7.52
CA ASP A 123 3.49 -10.53 -7.54
C ASP A 123 3.82 -9.26 -8.32
N ALA A 124 3.17 -9.03 -9.46
CA ALA A 124 3.25 -7.76 -10.20
C ALA A 124 2.78 -6.58 -9.33
N CYS A 125 1.66 -6.75 -8.62
CA CYS A 125 1.16 -5.76 -7.66
C CYS A 125 2.18 -5.47 -6.54
N PHE A 126 2.76 -6.52 -5.93
CA PHE A 126 3.80 -6.38 -4.93
C PHE A 126 5.02 -5.61 -5.47
N LEU A 127 5.55 -6.01 -6.62
CA LEU A 127 6.75 -5.41 -7.21
C LEU A 127 6.53 -3.94 -7.57
N PHE A 128 5.36 -3.61 -8.13
CA PHE A 128 4.96 -2.24 -8.43
C PHE A 128 4.94 -1.37 -7.17
N LEU A 129 4.27 -1.83 -6.11
CA LEU A 129 4.14 -1.07 -4.86
C LEU A 129 5.48 -0.89 -4.14
N ILE A 130 6.35 -1.91 -4.14
CA ILE A 130 7.69 -1.81 -3.58
C ILE A 130 8.55 -0.83 -4.38
N ALA A 131 8.55 -0.92 -5.71
CA ALA A 131 9.32 -0.03 -6.56
C ALA A 131 8.88 1.44 -6.38
N LEU A 132 7.57 1.67 -6.26
CA LEU A 132 7.02 3.00 -6.04
C LEU A 132 7.37 3.55 -4.64
N SER A 133 7.21 2.72 -3.60
CA SER A 133 7.55 3.08 -2.23
C SER A 133 9.04 3.39 -2.04
N ARG A 134 9.95 2.70 -2.74
CA ARG A 134 11.38 3.04 -2.74
C ARG A 134 11.66 4.46 -3.26
N LYS A 135 10.87 4.93 -4.22
CA LYS A 135 11.02 6.26 -4.83
C LYS A 135 10.31 7.36 -4.04
N LEU A 136 9.16 7.04 -3.44
CA LEU A 136 8.22 8.02 -2.88
C LEU A 136 8.06 7.93 -1.36
N GLY A 137 8.68 6.95 -0.71
CA GLY A 137 8.59 6.70 0.72
C GLY A 137 7.31 5.98 1.10
N HIS A 138 6.39 6.67 1.76
CA HIS A 138 5.18 6.05 2.33
C HIS A 138 4.05 5.95 1.29
N VAL A 139 3.66 4.72 0.97
CA VAL A 139 2.60 4.40 0.01
C VAL A 139 1.57 3.52 0.70
N GLN A 140 0.29 3.88 0.53
CA GLN A 140 -0.83 3.06 0.90
C GLN A 140 -1.62 2.71 -0.35
N PHE A 141 -2.04 1.47 -0.47
CA PHE A 141 -2.81 0.92 -1.58
C PHE A 141 -4.12 0.36 -1.05
N PHE A 142 -5.18 0.55 -1.82
CA PHE A 142 -6.53 0.08 -1.52
C PHE A 142 -7.20 -0.41 -2.80
N HIS A 143 -7.90 -1.53 -2.67
CA HIS A 143 -8.70 -2.12 -3.72
C HIS A 143 -9.99 -2.67 -3.10
N ALA A 144 -11.14 -2.35 -3.70
CA ALA A 144 -12.43 -2.86 -3.29
C ALA A 144 -13.37 -2.95 -4.50
N ASP A 145 -13.53 -4.16 -5.03
CA ASP A 145 -14.52 -4.48 -6.04
C ASP A 145 -15.77 -5.04 -5.36
N ASN A 146 -16.89 -4.35 -5.56
CA ASN A 146 -18.18 -4.75 -4.98
C ASN A 146 -18.87 -5.85 -5.79
N PHE A 147 -18.45 -6.10 -7.05
CA PHE A 147 -19.04 -7.13 -7.89
C PHE A 147 -18.46 -8.52 -7.58
N SER A 148 -17.13 -8.63 -7.56
CA SER A 148 -16.42 -9.89 -7.23
C SER A 148 -16.18 -10.09 -5.74
N HIS A 149 -16.39 -9.05 -4.93
CA HIS A 149 -15.98 -8.98 -3.52
C HIS A 149 -14.46 -9.13 -3.30
N HIS A 150 -13.67 -8.93 -4.36
CA HIS A 150 -12.23 -8.88 -4.27
C HIS A 150 -11.79 -7.58 -3.62
N HIS A 151 -10.83 -7.68 -2.72
CA HIS A 151 -10.40 -6.53 -1.95
C HIS A 151 -8.97 -6.68 -1.48
N ALA A 152 -8.27 -5.56 -1.39
CA ALA A 152 -6.93 -5.53 -0.87
C ALA A 152 -6.64 -4.20 -0.19
N TRP A 153 -5.68 -4.24 0.72
CA TRP A 153 -5.03 -3.05 1.23
C TRP A 153 -3.59 -3.36 1.57
N ALA A 154 -2.73 -2.41 1.32
CA ALA A 154 -1.32 -2.55 1.65
C ALA A 154 -0.71 -1.21 2.04
N ARG A 155 0.34 -1.29 2.85
CA ARG A 155 1.09 -0.14 3.34
C ARG A 155 2.57 -0.45 3.29
N MET A 156 3.30 0.45 2.65
CA MET A 156 4.72 0.36 2.44
C MET A 156 5.42 1.61 2.95
N ASP A 157 6.61 1.39 3.51
CA ASP A 157 7.50 2.44 3.99
C ASP A 157 8.89 2.22 3.39
N ASP A 158 9.35 3.14 2.55
CA ASP A 158 10.70 3.14 1.97
C ASP A 158 11.09 1.79 1.31
N GLY A 159 10.13 1.15 0.63
CA GLY A 159 10.34 -0.14 -0.04
C GLY A 159 10.16 -1.38 0.84
N TYR A 160 9.62 -1.23 2.05
CA TYR A 160 9.29 -2.34 2.95
C TYR A 160 7.78 -2.42 3.18
N VAL A 161 7.22 -3.61 3.06
CA VAL A 161 5.81 -3.86 3.41
C VAL A 161 5.65 -3.86 4.93
N THR A 162 4.90 -2.91 5.47
CA THR A 162 4.58 -2.87 6.90
C THR A 162 3.30 -3.61 7.24
N ARG A 163 2.35 -3.65 6.30
CA ARG A 163 1.12 -4.45 6.36
C ARG A 163 0.57 -4.63 4.96
N ALA A 164 0.14 -5.82 4.60
CA ALA A 164 -0.61 -6.09 3.38
C ALA A 164 -1.61 -7.22 3.58
N TYR A 165 -2.75 -7.12 2.93
CA TYR A 165 -3.74 -8.17 2.80
C TYR A 165 -4.45 -8.05 1.44
N ALA A 166 -4.64 -9.17 0.74
CA ALA A 166 -5.41 -9.23 -0.49
C ALA A 166 -6.22 -10.52 -0.56
N TRP A 167 -7.47 -10.37 -0.98
CA TRP A 167 -8.46 -11.42 -1.18
C TRP A 167 -8.95 -11.41 -2.62
N ALA A 168 -8.80 -12.55 -3.30
CA ALA A 168 -9.16 -12.80 -4.68
C ALA A 168 -9.65 -14.25 -4.81
N GLY A 169 -10.88 -14.51 -4.36
CA GLY A 169 -11.40 -15.87 -4.12
C GLY A 169 -10.72 -16.67 -2.99
N GLY A 170 -9.53 -16.25 -2.57
CA GLY A 170 -8.74 -16.76 -1.46
C GLY A 170 -7.73 -15.71 -0.99
N THR A 171 -7.03 -15.99 0.12
CA THR A 171 -5.93 -15.12 0.57
C THR A 171 -4.75 -15.25 -0.38
N VAL A 172 -4.50 -14.24 -1.21
CA VAL A 172 -3.35 -14.19 -2.15
C VAL A 172 -2.17 -13.39 -1.59
N TRP A 173 -2.44 -12.46 -0.66
CA TRP A 173 -1.40 -11.73 0.07
C TRP A 173 -1.81 -11.54 1.52
N ASN A 174 -0.93 -11.86 2.47
CA ASN A 174 -1.11 -11.56 3.88
C ASN A 174 0.26 -11.42 4.55
N GLN A 175 0.67 -10.17 4.81
CA GLN A 175 2.00 -9.87 5.34
C GLN A 175 1.91 -8.80 6.44
N GLY A 176 2.68 -8.97 7.51
CA GLY A 176 2.72 -8.04 8.64
C GLY A 176 1.52 -8.17 9.59
N ALA A 177 1.66 -7.64 10.80
CA ALA A 177 0.63 -7.72 11.83
C ALA A 177 -0.56 -6.79 11.54
N LYS A 178 -1.79 -7.26 11.84
CA LYS A 178 -3.00 -6.44 11.72
C LYS A 178 -2.85 -5.13 12.50
N SER A 179 -3.19 -4.04 11.85
CA SER A 179 -3.19 -2.70 12.43
C SER A 179 -4.35 -2.50 13.41
N ALA A 180 -4.23 -1.51 14.30
CA ALA A 180 -5.32 -1.12 15.19
C ALA A 180 -6.61 -0.78 14.42
N ALA A 181 -6.48 -0.06 13.31
CA ALA A 181 -7.61 0.28 12.44
C ALA A 181 -8.31 -0.96 11.86
N GLU A 182 -7.57 -1.99 11.42
CA GLU A 182 -8.16 -3.26 10.97
C GLU A 182 -8.92 -3.97 12.10
N MET A 183 -8.36 -3.96 13.32
CA MET A 183 -8.99 -4.60 14.49
C MET A 183 -10.27 -3.87 14.91
N GLU A 184 -10.24 -2.54 14.98
CA GLU A 184 -11.40 -1.69 15.30
C GLU A 184 -12.54 -1.86 14.27
N LEU A 185 -12.19 -1.93 12.99
CA LEU A 185 -13.13 -2.19 11.91
C LEU A 185 -13.64 -3.62 11.86
N LYS A 186 -13.09 -4.51 12.70
CA LYS A 186 -13.36 -5.94 12.67
C LYS A 186 -13.16 -6.50 11.25
N MET A 187 -12.09 -6.05 10.59
CA MET A 187 -11.65 -6.56 9.30
C MET A 187 -11.29 -8.04 9.44
N LYS A 188 -11.71 -8.85 8.48
CA LYS A 188 -11.43 -10.28 8.49
C LYS A 188 -10.27 -10.56 7.54
N CYS A 189 -9.25 -11.25 8.03
CA CYS A 189 -8.09 -11.61 7.23
C CYS A 189 -7.91 -13.10 7.42
N PHE A 190 -8.25 -13.87 6.40
CA PHE A 190 -8.10 -15.31 6.44
C PHE A 190 -6.62 -15.67 6.29
N ALA A 191 -6.25 -16.83 6.80
CA ALA A 191 -4.94 -17.41 6.53
C ALA A 191 -4.89 -17.91 5.08
N TYR A 192 -3.68 -18.25 4.64
CA TYR A 192 -3.48 -18.91 3.35
C TYR A 192 -4.13 -20.30 3.39
N GLY A 193 -4.96 -20.61 2.40
CA GLY A 193 -5.67 -21.89 2.30
C GLY A 193 -6.77 -22.11 3.34
N GLU A 194 -7.17 -21.08 4.09
CA GLU A 194 -8.30 -21.18 5.01
C GLU A 194 -9.63 -21.15 4.25
N ASP A 195 -10.51 -22.12 4.52
CA ASP A 195 -11.84 -22.16 3.96
C ASP A 195 -12.73 -21.05 4.51
N VAL A 196 -13.45 -20.37 3.62
CA VAL A 196 -14.37 -19.31 4.00
C VAL A 196 -15.59 -19.92 4.67
N LEU A 197 -15.75 -19.65 5.96
CA LEU A 197 -16.92 -20.12 6.71
C LEU A 197 -18.24 -19.51 6.20
N THR A 198 -18.23 -18.26 5.72
CA THR A 198 -19.41 -17.56 5.15
C THR A 198 -19.01 -16.44 4.17
N GLU A 199 -19.63 -16.40 2.98
CA GLU A 199 -19.41 -15.35 1.95
C GLU A 199 -19.65 -13.94 2.49
N LYS A 200 -20.71 -13.74 3.29
CA LYS A 200 -21.03 -12.46 3.94
C LYS A 200 -19.87 -11.85 4.74
N THR A 201 -18.97 -12.68 5.26
CA THR A 201 -17.81 -12.22 6.03
C THR A 201 -16.74 -11.59 5.14
N VAL A 202 -16.59 -12.11 3.91
CA VAL A 202 -15.68 -11.61 2.87
C VAL A 202 -16.24 -10.32 2.28
N GLU A 203 -17.51 -10.32 1.90
CA GLU A 203 -18.23 -9.16 1.33
C GLU A 203 -18.11 -7.92 2.22
N ALA A 204 -18.22 -8.12 3.53
CA ALA A 204 -18.16 -7.04 4.51
C ALA A 204 -16.82 -6.30 4.54
N ASN A 205 -15.73 -6.86 3.99
CA ASN A 205 -14.46 -6.13 3.90
C ASN A 205 -14.50 -5.08 2.79
N CYS A 206 -15.16 -5.31 1.65
CA CYS A 206 -15.25 -4.33 0.56
C CYS A 206 -15.82 -2.98 1.06
N ASP A 207 -16.88 -3.04 1.87
CA ASP A 207 -17.47 -1.85 2.49
C ASP A 207 -16.55 -1.16 3.52
N LYS A 208 -15.63 -1.92 4.12
CA LYS A 208 -14.72 -1.43 5.16
C LYS A 208 -13.41 -0.90 4.60
N VAL A 209 -12.98 -1.26 3.39
CA VAL A 209 -11.75 -0.74 2.77
C VAL A 209 -11.74 0.79 2.73
N PRO A 210 -12.82 1.48 2.32
CA PRO A 210 -12.86 2.96 2.38
C PRO A 210 -12.77 3.53 3.81
N LEU A 211 -13.32 2.81 4.79
CA LEU A 211 -13.23 3.19 6.20
C LEU A 211 -11.82 3.00 6.75
N LEU A 212 -11.09 1.99 6.25
CA LEU A 212 -9.68 1.78 6.55
C LEU A 212 -8.84 2.88 5.92
N ALA A 213 -9.09 3.22 4.66
CA ALA A 213 -8.41 4.30 3.97
C ALA A 213 -8.60 5.64 4.68
N THR A 214 -9.81 5.93 5.19
CA THR A 214 -10.05 7.10 6.06
C THR A 214 -9.17 7.10 7.31
N ARG A 215 -8.92 5.94 7.93
CA ARG A 215 -8.11 5.84 9.15
C ARG A 215 -6.61 5.90 8.87
N TRP A 216 -6.15 5.36 7.75
CA TRP A 216 -4.73 5.33 7.39
C TRP A 216 -4.28 6.58 6.62
N SER A 217 -5.15 7.15 5.80
CA SER A 217 -4.86 8.32 4.96
C SER A 217 -6.15 9.05 4.55
N LEU A 218 -6.72 8.74 3.38
CA LEU A 218 -7.87 9.40 2.78
C LEU A 218 -8.76 8.43 2.01
N ASP A 219 -10.07 8.64 2.11
CA ASP A 219 -11.06 8.10 1.17
C ASP A 219 -11.32 9.16 0.07
N PRO A 220 -11.04 8.86 -1.22
CA PRO A 220 -11.26 9.81 -2.31
C PRO A 220 -12.70 10.34 -2.37
N ALA A 221 -13.69 9.52 -2.03
CA ALA A 221 -15.10 9.91 -2.04
C ALA A 221 -15.46 10.93 -0.94
N ARG A 222 -14.60 11.12 0.08
CA ARG A 222 -14.85 12.08 1.17
C ARG A 222 -14.24 13.45 0.90
N ILE A 223 -13.35 13.57 -0.08
CA ILE A 223 -12.67 14.82 -0.41
C ILE A 223 -13.62 15.77 -1.14
N ARG A 224 -13.56 17.05 -0.76
CA ARG A 224 -14.26 18.14 -1.42
C ARG A 224 -13.23 19.04 -2.09
N THR A 225 -13.16 18.99 -3.41
CA THR A 225 -12.35 19.91 -4.21
C THR A 225 -13.19 21.13 -4.60
N LEU A 226 -12.59 22.32 -4.48
CA LEU A 226 -13.23 23.58 -4.89
C LEU A 226 -12.72 24.05 -6.27
N LYS A 227 -11.68 23.42 -6.82
CA LYS A 227 -11.10 23.81 -8.12
C LYS A 227 -11.54 22.84 -9.21
N LYS A 228 -11.80 23.40 -10.39
CA LYS A 228 -12.26 22.66 -11.58
C LYS A 228 -11.16 21.77 -12.18
N THR A 229 -9.89 22.14 -12.02
CA THR A 229 -8.71 21.33 -12.35
C THR A 229 -7.94 21.03 -11.07
N ASP A 230 -7.93 19.78 -10.64
CA ASP A 230 -7.36 19.36 -9.34
C ASP A 230 -6.54 18.07 -9.46
N GLY A 231 -5.90 17.89 -10.61
CA GLY A 231 -5.01 16.76 -10.87
C GLY A 231 -4.44 16.74 -12.29
N ILE A 232 -3.77 15.65 -12.58
CA ILE A 232 -3.09 15.35 -13.83
C ILE A 232 -3.46 13.93 -14.22
N ALA A 233 -4.02 13.72 -15.40
CA ALA A 233 -4.19 12.39 -15.99
C ALA A 233 -3.07 12.14 -16.99
N GLY A 234 -2.57 10.91 -17.10
CA GLY A 234 -1.55 10.60 -18.08
C GLY A 234 -1.25 9.12 -18.25
N GLU A 235 -0.51 8.85 -19.33
CA GLU A 235 -0.12 7.51 -19.76
C GLU A 235 1.35 7.24 -19.46
N SER A 236 1.66 6.01 -19.03
CA SER A 236 3.03 5.55 -18.85
C SER A 236 3.64 5.19 -20.21
N SER A 237 4.93 5.46 -20.37
CA SER A 237 5.69 4.91 -21.51
C SER A 237 6.16 3.47 -21.29
N ARG A 238 5.97 2.94 -20.09
CA ARG A 238 6.45 1.63 -19.66
C ARG A 238 5.25 0.77 -19.30
N VAL A 239 5.23 -0.44 -19.84
CA VAL A 239 4.43 -1.54 -19.31
C VAL A 239 5.16 -2.03 -18.06
N PHE A 240 4.50 -2.00 -16.90
CA PHE A 240 5.04 -2.47 -15.63
C PHE A 240 4.84 -3.97 -15.46
#